data_AF-A0A6J0N679-F1
#
_entry.id   AF-A0A6J0N679-F1
#
_cell.length_a   1.000
_cell.length_b   1.000
_cell.length_c   1.000
_cell.angle_alpha   90.00
_cell.angle_beta   90.00
_cell.angle_gamma   90.00
#
_symmetry.space_group_name_H-M   'P 1'
#
loop_
_entity.id
_entity.type
_entity.pdbx_description
1 polymer ?
#
loop_
_entity_poly.entity_id
_entity_poly.type
_entity_poly.pdbx_seq_one_letter_code
_entity_poly.pdbx_strand_id
1 'polypeptide(L)'
;MERATQPPPVAEELTLDYMKIQAQSLQKAISRLLEDFDAYTHTKTTPKWKDILGKYKMINLDLFILVEEVKQVSKDFDVFPKNVNAENAAILPVMLATKLLPEMETDNKVKIDQLLHEVQSLPIPTQIETLKERIGKIAEACEDAVKVLADARKAYGLAPDRGGPSMPPTPMEKAQAAKIKGKERMLRAAVNDGEGIRLPPDQREITTALPPHMVDALFVNNAVFNSSGIMQTQQSQSQSQQPEQQQGDYGNMQANQQNLQPDMLQNAQQSPQ
;
A
#
# COMPACT_ATOMS: atom_id res chain seq x y z
N MET A 1 13.13 -11.08 -54.23
CA MET A 1 13.67 -10.04 -53.32
C MET A 1 12.52 -9.62 -52.43
N GLU A 2 12.31 -10.37 -51.36
CA GLU A 2 11.27 -10.07 -50.37
C GLU A 2 11.99 -9.38 -49.20
N ARG A 3 11.68 -8.11 -49.01
CA ARG A 3 12.33 -7.24 -48.04
C ARG A 3 11.70 -7.57 -46.68
N ALA A 4 12.43 -8.32 -45.86
CA ALA A 4 12.06 -8.57 -44.47
C ALA A 4 11.84 -7.23 -43.76
N THR A 5 10.63 -7.01 -43.29
CA THR A 5 10.25 -5.89 -42.44
C THR A 5 10.92 -6.09 -41.08
N GLN A 6 12.13 -5.58 -40.91
CA GLN A 6 12.73 -5.44 -39.58
C GLN A 6 11.91 -4.41 -38.79
N PRO A 7 11.41 -4.75 -37.58
CA PRO A 7 10.98 -3.73 -36.63
C PRO A 7 12.18 -2.82 -36.26
N PRO A 8 11.93 -1.55 -35.86
CA PRO A 8 13.00 -0.59 -35.67
C PRO A 8 13.87 -0.96 -34.45
N PRO A 9 15.20 -1.03 -34.59
CA PRO A 9 16.12 -1.50 -33.54
C PRO A 9 16.10 -0.64 -32.27
N VAL A 10 15.63 0.60 -32.36
CA VAL A 10 15.63 1.56 -31.26
C VAL A 10 14.55 1.24 -30.22
N ALA A 11 13.37 0.74 -30.63
CA ALA A 11 12.30 0.42 -29.69
C ALA A 11 12.63 -0.82 -28.86
N GLU A 12 13.33 -1.77 -29.47
CA GLU A 12 13.76 -3.04 -28.89
C GLU A 12 15.00 -2.90 -27.98
N GLU A 13 15.89 -1.95 -28.26
CA GLU A 13 17.02 -1.63 -27.36
C GLU A 13 16.53 -0.95 -26.08
N LEU A 14 15.50 -0.08 -26.19
CA LEU A 14 14.89 0.60 -25.05
C LEU A 14 14.19 -0.36 -24.07
N THR A 15 13.66 -1.51 -24.54
CA THR A 15 13.03 -2.50 -23.65
C THR A 15 14.06 -3.27 -22.83
N LEU A 16 15.21 -3.62 -23.42
CA LEU A 16 16.31 -4.26 -22.70
C LEU A 16 16.95 -3.34 -21.66
N ASP A 17 17.14 -2.05 -22.00
CA ASP A 17 17.65 -1.07 -21.05
C ASP A 17 16.69 -0.84 -19.88
N TYR A 18 15.38 -0.78 -20.17
CA TYR A 18 14.37 -0.72 -19.12
C TYR A 18 14.40 -1.96 -18.21
N MET A 19 14.45 -3.17 -18.79
CA MET A 19 14.58 -4.43 -18.04
C MET A 19 15.82 -4.44 -17.15
N LYS A 20 16.96 -3.95 -17.66
CA LYS A 20 18.20 -3.83 -16.90
C LYS A 20 18.05 -2.87 -15.71
N ILE A 21 17.41 -1.72 -15.90
CA ILE A 21 17.16 -0.77 -14.82
C ILE A 21 16.29 -1.41 -13.73
N GLN A 22 15.23 -2.13 -14.12
CA GLN A 22 14.34 -2.81 -13.18
C GLN A 22 15.07 -3.93 -12.42
N ALA A 23 15.86 -4.76 -13.11
CA ALA A 23 16.65 -5.81 -12.48
C ALA A 23 17.67 -5.24 -11.47
N GLN A 24 18.34 -4.13 -11.82
CA GLN A 24 19.27 -3.44 -10.91
C GLN A 24 18.55 -2.80 -9.72
N SER A 25 17.34 -2.26 -9.92
CA SER A 25 16.51 -1.72 -8.84
C SER A 25 16.13 -2.82 -7.85
N LEU A 26 15.64 -3.96 -8.36
CA LEU A 26 15.28 -5.13 -7.56
C LEU A 26 16.49 -5.67 -6.80
N GLN A 27 17.65 -5.81 -7.45
CA GLN A 27 18.88 -6.23 -6.81
C GLN A 27 19.23 -5.31 -5.63
N LYS A 28 19.20 -3.98 -5.83
CA LYS A 28 19.47 -3.01 -4.75
C LYS A 28 18.45 -3.11 -3.62
N ALA A 29 17.18 -3.34 -3.91
CA ALA A 29 16.14 -3.52 -2.90
C ALA A 29 16.38 -4.77 -2.05
N ILE A 30 16.76 -5.89 -2.67
CA ILE A 30 17.12 -7.13 -1.99
C ILE A 30 18.38 -6.95 -1.15
N SER A 31 19.44 -6.34 -1.71
CA SER A 31 20.68 -6.08 -0.97
C SER A 31 20.44 -5.25 0.29
N ARG A 32 19.65 -4.17 0.19
CA ARG A 32 19.29 -3.34 1.35
C ARG A 32 18.52 -4.15 2.42
N LEU A 33 17.61 -5.02 2.00
CA LEU A 33 16.88 -5.88 2.95
C LEU A 33 17.82 -6.85 3.68
N LEU A 34 18.81 -7.42 2.98
CA LEU A 34 19.82 -8.27 3.59
C LEU A 34 20.71 -7.48 4.56
N GLU A 35 21.16 -6.28 4.17
CA GLU A 35 21.91 -5.37 5.05
C GLU A 35 21.12 -5.01 6.31
N ASP A 36 19.80 -4.81 6.20
CA ASP A 36 18.95 -4.57 7.36
C ASP A 36 18.90 -5.80 8.29
N PHE A 37 18.79 -7.01 7.74
CA PHE A 37 18.85 -8.24 8.52
C PHE A 37 20.19 -8.43 9.22
N ASP A 38 21.29 -8.14 8.53
CA ASP A 38 22.61 -8.13 9.13
C ASP A 38 22.68 -7.08 10.25
N ALA A 39 22.15 -5.88 10.05
CA ALA A 39 22.11 -4.86 11.10
C ALA A 39 21.30 -5.30 12.32
N TYR A 40 20.15 -5.97 12.13
CA TYR A 40 19.35 -6.51 13.23
C TYR A 40 20.12 -7.57 14.04
N THR A 41 20.84 -8.46 13.37
CA THR A 41 21.67 -9.48 14.06
C THR A 41 22.82 -8.85 14.84
N HIS A 42 23.52 -7.87 14.26
CA HIS A 42 24.65 -7.19 14.92
C HIS A 42 24.21 -6.32 16.11
N THR A 43 23.09 -5.60 15.98
CA THR A 43 22.56 -4.73 17.04
C THR A 43 21.70 -5.48 18.06
N LYS A 44 21.43 -6.77 17.85
CA LYS A 44 20.49 -7.60 18.64
C LYS A 44 19.12 -6.95 18.78
N THR A 45 18.70 -6.20 17.76
CA THR A 45 17.39 -5.56 17.75
C THR A 45 16.39 -6.43 16.99
N THR A 46 15.19 -6.56 17.54
CA THR A 46 14.13 -7.33 16.88
C THR A 46 13.47 -6.45 15.80
N PRO A 47 13.41 -6.90 14.55
CA PRO A 47 12.78 -6.13 13.51
C PRO A 47 11.26 -6.07 13.70
N LYS A 48 10.66 -4.95 13.29
CA LYS A 48 9.21 -4.83 13.24
C LYS A 48 8.69 -5.61 12.03
N TRP A 49 7.87 -6.62 12.29
CA TRP A 49 7.32 -7.49 11.25
C TRP A 49 6.56 -6.72 10.15
N LYS A 50 5.82 -5.66 10.54
CA LYS A 50 5.12 -4.78 9.59
C LYS A 50 6.06 -4.15 8.57
N ASP A 51 7.26 -3.76 8.99
CA ASP A 51 8.23 -3.10 8.14
C ASP A 51 8.90 -4.11 7.19
N ILE A 52 9.21 -5.31 7.69
CA ILE A 52 9.69 -6.42 6.85
C ILE A 52 8.64 -6.77 5.78
N LEU A 53 7.39 -6.98 6.18
CA LEU A 53 6.31 -7.32 5.26
C LEU A 53 6.09 -6.23 4.21
N GLY A 54 6.21 -4.96 4.61
CA GLY A 54 6.17 -3.82 3.69
C GLY A 54 7.26 -3.89 2.63
N LYS A 55 8.51 -4.17 3.02
CA LYS A 55 9.64 -4.34 2.09
C LYS A 55 9.43 -5.53 1.15
N TYR A 56 9.00 -6.67 1.69
CA TYR A 56 8.69 -7.87 0.88
C TYR A 56 7.59 -7.60 -0.15
N LYS A 57 6.55 -6.85 0.20
CA LYS A 57 5.49 -6.48 -0.74
C LYS A 57 6.03 -5.69 -1.94
N MET A 58 6.96 -4.75 -1.69
CA MET A 58 7.56 -3.96 -2.76
C MET A 58 8.46 -4.82 -3.66
N ILE A 59 9.33 -5.64 -3.05
CA ILE A 59 10.18 -6.60 -3.79
C ILE A 59 9.33 -7.55 -4.63
N ASN A 60 8.21 -8.04 -4.10
CA ASN A 60 7.32 -8.94 -4.83
C ASN A 60 6.65 -8.25 -6.03
N LEU A 61 6.29 -6.97 -5.91
CA LEU A 61 5.74 -6.20 -7.02
C LEU A 61 6.80 -5.94 -8.09
N ASP A 62 8.00 -5.54 -7.68
CA ASP A 62 9.12 -5.30 -8.60
C ASP A 62 9.52 -6.59 -9.34
N LEU A 63 9.56 -7.72 -8.64
CA LEU A 63 9.79 -9.03 -9.23
C LEU A 63 8.68 -9.40 -10.23
N PHE A 64 7.41 -9.18 -9.88
CA PHE A 64 6.30 -9.44 -10.78
C PHE A 64 6.42 -8.65 -12.08
N ILE A 65 6.68 -7.34 -11.98
CA ILE A 65 6.87 -6.47 -13.16
C ILE A 65 8.04 -6.98 -14.01
N LEU A 66 9.19 -7.27 -13.38
CA LEU A 66 10.37 -7.76 -14.11
C LEU A 66 10.10 -9.08 -14.84
N VAL A 67 9.40 -10.02 -14.20
CA VAL A 67 9.06 -11.31 -14.82
C VAL A 67 8.16 -11.13 -16.04
N GLU A 68 7.17 -10.23 -15.99
CA GLU A 68 6.31 -9.96 -17.14
C GLU A 68 7.07 -9.32 -18.30
N GLU A 69 7.99 -8.39 -18.03
CA GLU A 69 8.86 -7.79 -19.05
C GLU A 69 9.81 -8.82 -19.68
N VAL A 70 10.45 -9.67 -18.85
CA VAL A 70 11.35 -10.74 -19.33
C VAL A 70 10.59 -11.72 -20.22
N LYS A 71 9.36 -12.10 -19.87
CA LYS A 71 8.53 -12.98 -20.71
C LYS A 71 8.25 -12.38 -22.08
N GLN A 72 8.04 -11.06 -22.14
CA GLN A 72 7.82 -10.37 -23.40
C GLN A 72 9.07 -10.39 -24.28
N VAL A 73 10.22 -10.07 -23.71
CA VAL A 73 11.50 -10.01 -24.44
C VAL A 73 12.05 -11.40 -24.79
N SER A 74 11.90 -12.40 -23.93
CA SER A 74 12.54 -13.72 -24.11
C SER A 74 12.13 -14.49 -25.37
N LYS A 75 11.01 -14.13 -26.01
CA LYS A 75 10.54 -14.78 -27.24
C LYS A 75 11.22 -14.26 -28.50
N ASP A 76 11.74 -13.04 -28.45
CA ASP A 76 12.18 -12.31 -29.63
C ASP A 76 13.72 -12.19 -29.71
N PHE A 77 14.44 -12.63 -28.68
CA PHE A 77 15.89 -12.43 -28.55
C PHE A 77 16.66 -13.72 -28.30
N ASP A 78 17.69 -13.93 -29.11
CA ASP A 78 18.75 -14.91 -28.85
C ASP A 78 20.01 -14.20 -28.35
N VAL A 79 20.60 -14.71 -27.26
CA VAL A 79 21.79 -14.12 -26.63
C VAL A 79 23.04 -14.89 -27.03
N PHE A 80 23.98 -14.21 -27.69
CA PHE A 80 25.29 -14.75 -28.04
C PHE A 80 26.42 -13.91 -27.45
N PRO A 81 27.42 -14.53 -26.81
CA PRO A 81 28.56 -13.80 -26.26
C PRO A 81 29.40 -13.19 -27.40
N LYS A 82 29.74 -11.91 -27.26
CA LYS A 82 30.67 -11.19 -28.15
C LYS A 82 32.01 -11.00 -27.43
N ASN A 83 33.11 -10.98 -28.18
CA ASN A 83 34.47 -10.71 -27.67
C ASN A 83 34.92 -11.69 -26.56
N VAL A 84 34.84 -13.00 -26.83
CA VAL A 84 35.32 -14.04 -25.91
C VAL A 84 36.86 -14.06 -25.86
N ASN A 85 37.42 -14.00 -24.66
CA ASN A 85 38.84 -14.05 -24.37
C ASN A 85 39.11 -15.04 -23.21
N ALA A 86 40.37 -15.27 -22.86
CA ALA A 86 40.73 -16.25 -21.82
C ALA A 86 40.20 -15.90 -20.42
N GLU A 87 39.94 -14.61 -20.13
CA GLU A 87 39.47 -14.14 -18.82
C GLU A 87 37.95 -14.31 -18.66
N ASN A 88 37.18 -14.04 -19.71
CA ASN A 88 35.71 -14.14 -19.67
C ASN A 88 35.18 -15.54 -20.04
N ALA A 89 35.95 -16.34 -20.79
CA ALA A 89 35.50 -17.66 -21.26
C ALA A 89 35.03 -18.58 -20.13
N ALA A 90 35.65 -18.50 -18.95
CA ALA A 90 35.32 -19.35 -17.81
C ALA A 90 33.98 -18.97 -17.14
N ILE A 91 33.59 -17.69 -17.15
CA ILE A 91 32.38 -17.21 -16.46
C ILE A 91 31.14 -17.22 -17.36
N LEU A 92 31.32 -17.13 -18.68
CA LEU A 92 30.22 -17.06 -19.65
C LEU A 92 29.20 -18.21 -19.54
N PRO A 93 29.59 -19.49 -19.37
CA PRO A 93 28.62 -20.57 -19.20
C PRO A 93 27.73 -20.40 -17.97
N VAL A 94 28.27 -19.82 -16.90
CA VAL A 94 27.52 -19.54 -15.67
C VAL A 94 26.57 -18.35 -15.88
N MET A 95 27.04 -17.28 -16.54
CA MET A 95 26.21 -16.10 -16.83
C MET A 95 25.06 -16.37 -17.79
N LEU A 96 25.24 -17.30 -18.73
CA LEU A 96 24.23 -17.67 -19.73
C LEU A 96 23.47 -18.94 -19.36
N ALA A 97 23.65 -19.46 -18.13
CA ALA A 97 22.96 -20.65 -17.68
C ALA A 97 21.44 -20.39 -17.61
N THR A 98 20.68 -21.17 -18.39
CA THR A 98 19.21 -21.17 -18.36
C THR A 98 18.63 -22.30 -17.53
N LYS A 99 19.50 -23.21 -17.06
CA LYS A 99 19.11 -24.34 -16.23
C LYS A 99 18.64 -23.86 -14.86
N LEU A 100 17.59 -24.48 -14.36
CA LEU A 100 17.05 -24.18 -13.03
C LEU A 100 18.06 -24.54 -11.94
N LEU A 101 17.91 -23.90 -10.78
CA LEU A 101 18.69 -24.27 -9.59
C LEU A 101 18.28 -25.67 -9.10
N PRO A 102 19.20 -26.47 -8.53
CA PRO A 102 18.92 -27.85 -8.12
C PRO A 102 17.70 -28.02 -7.19
N GLU A 103 17.51 -27.07 -6.27
CA GLU A 103 16.34 -27.08 -5.38
C GLU A 103 15.03 -26.85 -6.14
N MET A 104 15.03 -25.95 -7.12
CA MET A 104 13.87 -25.70 -7.98
C MET A 104 13.60 -26.87 -8.93
N GLU A 105 14.64 -27.55 -9.42
CA GLU A 105 14.47 -28.77 -10.24
C GLU A 105 13.78 -29.87 -9.44
N THR A 106 14.18 -30.03 -8.17
CA THR A 106 13.59 -31.02 -7.27
C THR A 106 12.14 -30.70 -6.98
N ASP A 107 11.83 -29.45 -6.62
CA ASP A 107 10.44 -29.01 -6.37
C ASP A 107 9.56 -29.14 -7.62
N ASN A 108 10.08 -28.75 -8.79
CA ASN A 108 9.35 -28.90 -10.05
C ASN A 108 9.05 -30.37 -10.36
N LYS A 109 10.01 -31.27 -10.15
CA LYS A 109 9.81 -32.70 -10.33
C LYS A 109 8.74 -33.24 -9.38
N VAL A 110 8.79 -32.89 -8.09
CA VAL A 110 7.78 -33.31 -7.10
C VAL A 110 6.39 -32.86 -7.52
N LYS A 111 6.23 -31.61 -8.00
CA LYS A 111 4.95 -31.09 -8.48
C LYS A 111 4.46 -31.81 -9.74
N ILE A 112 5.36 -32.11 -10.68
CA ILE A 112 5.03 -32.89 -11.88
C ILE A 112 4.56 -34.29 -11.48
N ASP A 113 5.31 -34.98 -10.62
CA ASP A 113 4.96 -36.32 -10.15
C ASP A 113 3.61 -36.32 -9.41
N GLN A 114 3.34 -35.28 -8.59
CA GLN A 114 2.05 -35.12 -7.91
C GLN A 114 0.88 -34.90 -8.87
N LEU A 115 1.07 -34.08 -9.92
CA LEU A 115 0.06 -33.87 -10.95
C LEU A 115 -0.19 -35.12 -11.79
N LEU A 116 0.86 -35.90 -12.07
CA LEU A 116 0.77 -37.12 -12.86
C LEU A 116 0.25 -38.31 -12.07
N HIS A 117 0.41 -38.34 -10.75
CA HIS A 117 0.00 -39.46 -9.89
C HIS A 117 -1.43 -39.94 -10.15
N GLU A 118 -2.38 -39.03 -10.39
CA GLU A 118 -3.78 -39.38 -10.63
C GLU A 118 -4.09 -39.85 -12.05
N VAL A 119 -3.24 -39.52 -13.02
CA VAL A 119 -3.48 -39.79 -14.45
C VAL A 119 -2.48 -40.80 -15.04
N GLN A 120 -1.45 -41.18 -14.30
CA GLN A 120 -0.34 -42.04 -14.75
C GLN A 120 -0.79 -43.41 -15.30
N SER A 121 -1.96 -43.90 -14.88
CA SER A 121 -2.52 -45.17 -15.33
C SER A 121 -3.18 -45.11 -16.72
N LEU A 122 -3.42 -43.92 -17.26
CA LEU A 122 -4.08 -43.71 -18.54
C LEU A 122 -3.05 -43.65 -19.69
N PRO A 123 -3.44 -43.93 -20.94
CA PRO A 123 -2.59 -43.67 -22.11
C PRO A 123 -2.19 -42.20 -22.22
N ILE A 124 -0.96 -41.90 -22.65
CA ILE A 124 -0.42 -40.53 -22.75
C ILE A 124 -1.37 -39.53 -23.46
N PRO A 125 -2.04 -39.87 -24.59
CA PRO A 125 -2.98 -38.94 -25.21
C PRO A 125 -4.16 -38.59 -24.29
N THR A 126 -4.69 -39.57 -23.56
CA THR A 126 -5.79 -39.41 -22.61
C THR A 126 -5.36 -38.64 -21.36
N GLN A 127 -4.11 -38.81 -20.91
CA GLN A 127 -3.53 -37.99 -19.83
C GLN A 127 -3.55 -36.51 -20.21
N ILE A 128 -3.06 -36.18 -21.41
CA ILE A 128 -2.99 -34.80 -21.91
C ILE A 128 -4.39 -34.18 -21.99
N GLU A 129 -5.36 -34.91 -22.52
CA GLU A 129 -6.74 -34.43 -22.65
C GLU A 129 -7.38 -34.19 -21.26
N THR A 130 -7.23 -35.16 -20.34
CA THR A 130 -7.74 -35.06 -18.97
C THR A 130 -7.13 -33.86 -18.23
N LEU A 131 -5.82 -33.65 -18.36
CA LEU A 131 -5.13 -32.51 -17.74
C LEU A 131 -5.58 -31.17 -18.35
N LYS A 132 -5.74 -31.08 -19.67
CA LYS A 132 -6.27 -29.88 -20.34
C LYS A 132 -7.68 -29.54 -19.88
N GLU A 133 -8.56 -30.53 -19.79
CA GLU A 133 -9.92 -30.33 -19.31
C GLU A 133 -9.94 -29.82 -17.85
N ARG A 134 -9.11 -30.42 -16.99
CA ARG A 134 -8.96 -29.98 -15.59
C ARG A 134 -8.46 -28.53 -15.51
N ILE A 135 -7.46 -28.15 -16.30
CA ILE A 135 -6.96 -26.76 -16.37
C ILE A 135 -8.08 -25.80 -16.78
N GLY A 136 -8.89 -26.16 -17.79
CA GLY A 136 -10.02 -25.35 -18.22
C GLY A 136 -11.06 -25.13 -17.13
N LYS A 137 -11.47 -26.20 -16.44
CA LYS A 137 -12.44 -26.10 -15.33
C LYS A 137 -11.94 -25.24 -14.17
N ILE A 138 -10.66 -25.34 -13.84
CA ILE A 138 -10.05 -24.52 -12.78
C ILE A 138 -10.01 -23.05 -13.21
N ALA A 139 -9.64 -22.76 -14.46
CA ALA A 139 -9.61 -21.40 -14.98
C ALA A 139 -11.00 -20.74 -14.95
N GLU A 140 -12.03 -21.45 -15.44
CA GLU A 140 -13.43 -21.00 -15.42
C GLU A 140 -13.89 -20.71 -13.98
N ALA A 141 -13.66 -21.63 -13.05
CA ALA A 141 -14.02 -21.45 -11.64
C ALA A 141 -13.30 -20.23 -11.01
N CYS A 142 -12.04 -19.98 -11.37
CA CYS A 142 -11.30 -18.81 -10.90
C CYS A 142 -11.85 -17.49 -11.47
N GLU A 143 -12.18 -17.45 -12.77
CA GLU A 143 -12.79 -16.28 -13.41
C GLU A 143 -14.16 -15.95 -12.80
N ASP A 144 -14.99 -16.97 -12.57
CA ASP A 144 -16.28 -16.83 -11.91
C ASP A 144 -16.14 -16.33 -10.47
N ALA A 145 -15.18 -16.87 -9.71
CA ALA A 145 -14.91 -16.40 -8.35
C ALA A 145 -14.48 -14.93 -8.33
N VAL A 146 -13.63 -14.49 -9.26
CA VAL A 146 -13.25 -13.07 -9.39
C VAL A 146 -14.45 -12.19 -9.69
N LYS A 147 -15.34 -12.63 -10.58
CA LYS A 147 -16.56 -11.91 -10.93
C LYS A 147 -17.51 -11.79 -9.73
N VAL A 148 -17.77 -12.89 -9.03
CA VAL A 148 -18.62 -12.91 -7.83
C VAL A 148 -18.04 -11.99 -6.75
N LEU A 149 -16.73 -12.00 -6.53
CA LEU A 149 -16.07 -11.10 -5.59
C LEU A 149 -16.18 -9.63 -6.02
N ALA A 150 -16.07 -9.33 -7.32
CA ALA A 150 -16.23 -7.98 -7.84
C ALA A 150 -17.67 -7.47 -7.65
N ASP A 151 -18.67 -8.31 -7.92
CA ASP A 151 -20.08 -7.97 -7.76
C ASP A 151 -20.46 -7.83 -6.29
N ALA A 152 -19.94 -8.69 -5.41
CA ALA A 152 -20.07 -8.53 -3.96
C ALA A 152 -19.46 -7.20 -3.49
N ARG A 153 -18.24 -6.84 -3.93
CA ARG A 153 -17.64 -5.54 -3.60
C ARG A 153 -18.51 -4.37 -4.04
N LYS A 154 -19.11 -4.43 -5.23
CA LYS A 154 -20.06 -3.40 -5.69
C LYS A 154 -21.32 -3.35 -4.83
N ALA A 155 -21.92 -4.51 -4.53
CA ALA A 155 -23.13 -4.62 -3.73
C ALA A 155 -22.96 -4.07 -2.31
N TYR A 156 -21.77 -4.24 -1.71
CA TYR A 156 -21.43 -3.73 -0.38
C TYR A 156 -20.81 -2.33 -0.39
N GLY A 157 -20.69 -1.66 -1.54
CA GLY A 157 -20.05 -0.33 -1.64
C GLY A 157 -18.55 -0.34 -1.30
N LEU A 158 -17.90 -1.50 -1.37
CA LEU A 158 -16.47 -1.72 -1.13
C LEU A 158 -15.65 -1.71 -2.43
N ALA A 159 -16.28 -1.35 -3.55
CA ALA A 159 -15.57 -1.19 -4.81
C ALA A 159 -14.50 -0.10 -4.63
N PRO A 160 -13.24 -0.33 -5.05
CA PRO A 160 -12.21 0.68 -4.94
C PRO A 160 -12.60 1.88 -5.79
N ASP A 161 -12.99 2.97 -5.15
CA ASP A 161 -13.16 4.28 -5.75
C ASP A 161 -11.82 4.70 -6.37
N ARG A 162 -11.64 4.39 -7.66
CA ARG A 162 -10.58 5.01 -8.47
C ARG A 162 -10.97 6.48 -8.70
N GLY A 163 -10.76 7.31 -7.68
CA GLY A 163 -10.68 8.77 -7.74
C GLY A 163 -12.00 9.54 -7.87
N GLY A 164 -12.40 10.26 -6.81
CA GLY A 164 -13.36 11.37 -6.86
C GLY A 164 -14.53 11.25 -5.86
N PRO A 165 -15.02 12.37 -5.27
CA PRO A 165 -15.79 12.33 -4.02
C PRO A 165 -17.27 12.03 -4.21
N SER A 166 -17.78 11.29 -3.22
CA SER A 166 -19.19 11.11 -2.83
C SER A 166 -20.09 10.45 -3.86
N MET A 167 -20.52 9.24 -3.51
CA MET A 167 -21.80 8.63 -3.90
C MET A 167 -22.86 9.68 -4.23
N PRO A 168 -23.59 9.55 -5.37
CA PRO A 168 -24.73 10.41 -5.62
C PRO A 168 -25.73 10.20 -4.47
N PRO A 169 -26.18 11.28 -3.79
CA PRO A 169 -27.08 11.16 -2.66
C PRO A 169 -28.34 10.43 -3.09
N THR A 170 -28.79 9.52 -2.22
CA THR A 170 -30.08 8.85 -2.40
C THR A 170 -31.19 9.91 -2.61
N PRO A 171 -32.28 9.61 -3.33
CA PRO A 171 -33.32 10.60 -3.65
C PRO A 171 -33.85 11.38 -2.43
N MET A 172 -33.81 10.76 -1.25
CA MET A 172 -34.18 11.37 0.02
C MET A 172 -33.18 12.43 0.52
N GLU A 173 -31.87 12.22 0.34
CA GLU A 173 -30.82 13.20 0.68
C GLU A 173 -30.87 14.44 -0.21
N LYS A 174 -31.22 14.30 -1.51
CA LYS A 174 -31.40 15.47 -2.39
C LYS A 174 -32.52 16.39 -1.91
N ALA A 175 -33.61 15.83 -1.40
CA ALA A 175 -34.73 16.62 -0.88
C ALA A 175 -34.36 17.36 0.42
N GLN A 176 -33.57 16.73 1.30
CA GLN A 176 -33.08 17.36 2.53
C GLN A 176 -32.01 18.44 2.23
N ALA A 177 -31.09 18.17 1.31
CA ALA A 177 -30.09 19.13 0.86
C ALA A 177 -30.71 20.35 0.17
N ALA A 178 -31.78 20.17 -0.61
CA ALA A 178 -32.52 21.28 -1.21
C ALA A 178 -33.20 22.17 -0.15
N LYS A 179 -33.74 21.56 0.92
CA LYS A 179 -34.31 22.30 2.06
C LYS A 179 -33.25 23.09 2.82
N ILE A 180 -32.08 22.50 3.06
CA ILE A 180 -30.96 23.17 3.74
C ILE A 180 -30.46 24.34 2.90
N LYS A 181 -30.22 24.13 1.61
CA LYS A 181 -29.81 25.20 0.68
C LYS A 181 -30.84 26.33 0.57
N GLY A 182 -32.13 26.00 0.64
CA GLY A 182 -33.20 27.00 0.67
C GLY A 182 -33.16 27.87 1.93
N LYS A 183 -33.01 27.24 3.10
CA LYS A 183 -32.86 27.97 4.38
C LYS A 183 -31.58 28.79 4.43
N GLU A 184 -30.48 28.27 3.92
CA GLU A 184 -29.21 28.99 3.86
C GLU A 184 -29.30 30.21 2.94
N ARG A 185 -29.98 30.11 1.79
CA ARG A 185 -30.24 31.26 0.91
C ARG A 185 -31.06 32.33 1.63
N MET A 186 -32.08 31.94 2.38
CA MET A 186 -32.92 32.85 3.15
C MET A 186 -32.15 33.56 4.26
N LEU A 187 -31.32 32.82 5.00
CA LEU A 187 -30.43 33.40 6.02
C LEU A 187 -29.43 34.36 5.39
N ARG A 188 -28.87 34.02 4.23
CA ARG A 188 -27.91 34.86 3.52
C ARG A 188 -28.55 36.15 2.97
N ALA A 189 -29.79 36.08 2.49
CA ALA A 189 -30.57 37.26 2.09
C ALA A 189 -30.90 38.15 3.30
N ALA A 190 -31.30 37.56 4.43
CA ALA A 190 -31.57 38.32 5.66
C ALA A 190 -30.31 39.00 6.21
N VAL A 191 -29.15 38.34 6.15
CA VAL A 191 -27.86 38.88 6.62
C VAL A 191 -27.30 39.95 5.69
N ASN A 192 -27.41 39.76 4.38
CA ASN A 192 -26.80 40.69 3.41
C ASN A 192 -27.70 41.88 3.06
N ASP A 193 -29.00 41.62 2.87
CA ASP A 193 -29.94 42.63 2.35
C ASP A 193 -30.89 43.15 3.46
N GLY A 194 -30.86 42.54 4.65
CA GLY A 194 -31.69 42.91 5.79
C GLY A 194 -33.18 42.58 5.60
N GLU A 195 -33.54 41.83 4.55
CA GLU A 195 -34.93 41.40 4.32
C GLU A 195 -35.39 40.48 5.46
N GLY A 196 -36.52 40.83 6.09
CA GLY A 196 -37.09 40.11 7.23
C GLY A 196 -36.66 40.60 8.62
N ILE A 197 -35.71 41.54 8.74
CA ILE A 197 -35.31 42.16 10.03
C ILE A 197 -35.75 43.63 10.12
N ARG A 198 -36.14 44.25 9.01
CA ARG A 198 -36.63 45.64 9.00
C ARG A 198 -38.07 45.70 9.51
N LEU A 199 -38.30 46.39 10.62
CA LEU A 199 -39.66 46.67 11.10
C LEU A 199 -40.43 47.49 10.05
N PRO A 200 -41.73 47.22 9.83
CA PRO A 200 -42.59 48.01 8.95
C PRO A 200 -42.51 49.50 9.31
N PRO A 201 -42.66 50.41 8.33
CA PRO A 201 -42.60 51.86 8.57
C PRO A 201 -43.57 52.34 9.66
N ASP A 202 -44.65 51.60 9.90
CA ASP A 202 -45.71 51.89 10.88
C ASP A 202 -45.28 51.64 12.34
N GLN A 203 -44.13 50.99 12.58
CA GLN A 203 -43.62 50.67 13.93
C GLN A 203 -42.44 51.54 14.38
N ARG A 204 -42.09 52.60 13.65
CA ARG A 204 -41.05 53.56 14.04
C ARG A 204 -41.59 54.68 14.95
N GLU A 205 -42.31 54.34 16.01
CA GLU A 205 -42.51 55.29 17.12
C GLU A 205 -41.34 55.17 18.09
N ILE A 206 -40.50 56.22 18.13
CA ILE A 206 -39.42 56.35 19.11
C ILE A 206 -40.06 56.65 20.46
N THR A 207 -40.26 55.64 21.29
CA THR A 207 -40.54 55.85 22.71
C THR A 207 -39.21 56.18 23.41
N THR A 208 -39.05 57.44 23.82
CA THR A 208 -37.86 57.98 24.52
C THR A 208 -37.74 57.55 25.99
N ALA A 209 -38.38 56.44 26.39
CA ALA A 209 -38.29 55.93 27.75
C ALA A 209 -37.74 54.50 27.76
N LEU A 210 -36.55 54.33 28.35
CA LEU A 210 -35.96 53.01 28.56
C LEU A 210 -36.82 52.20 29.54
N PRO A 211 -37.04 50.90 29.28
CA PRO A 211 -37.67 49.99 30.23
C PRO A 211 -36.90 49.94 31.56
N PRO A 212 -37.59 49.86 32.72
CA PRO A 212 -36.98 50.04 34.04
C PRO A 212 -35.92 48.98 34.42
N HIS A 213 -35.82 47.87 33.69
CA HIS A 213 -34.83 46.81 33.93
C HIS A 213 -33.49 47.03 33.20
N MET A 214 -33.34 48.09 32.40
CA MET A 214 -32.11 48.36 31.64
C MET A 214 -31.25 49.49 32.21
N VAL A 215 -31.64 50.07 33.36
CA VAL A 215 -30.91 51.20 33.97
C VAL A 215 -29.60 50.77 34.65
N ASP A 216 -29.53 49.54 35.18
CA ASP A 216 -28.37 49.08 35.96
C ASP A 216 -27.18 48.55 35.11
N ALA A 217 -27.36 48.34 33.81
CA ALA A 217 -26.30 47.78 32.96
C ALA A 217 -25.30 48.82 32.41
N LEU A 218 -25.57 50.13 32.55
CA LEU A 218 -24.79 51.17 31.88
C LEU A 218 -23.69 51.83 32.73
N PHE A 219 -23.64 51.61 34.05
CA PHE A 219 -22.61 52.25 34.89
C PHE A 219 -21.32 51.45 35.05
N VAL A 220 -21.22 50.21 34.56
CA VAL A 220 -20.07 49.33 34.84
C VAL A 220 -19.01 49.30 33.73
N ASN A 221 -19.26 49.78 32.50
CA ASN A 221 -18.34 49.50 31.39
C ASN A 221 -17.90 50.67 30.49
N ASN A 222 -17.84 51.90 31.02
CA ASN A 222 -17.35 53.06 30.26
C ASN A 222 -15.84 53.38 30.46
N ALA A 223 -15.00 52.38 30.71
CA ALA A 223 -13.55 52.57 30.67
C ALA A 223 -12.92 51.53 29.73
N VAL A 224 -12.07 52.01 28.83
CA VAL A 224 -11.19 51.22 27.95
C VAL A 224 -11.78 50.82 26.58
N PHE A 225 -12.24 51.80 25.82
CA PHE A 225 -12.16 51.76 24.35
C PHE A 225 -11.87 53.14 23.80
N ASN A 226 -10.60 53.56 23.82
CA ASN A 226 -9.99 54.34 22.73
C ASN A 226 -8.47 54.54 22.98
N SER A 227 -7.63 53.86 22.20
CA SER A 227 -6.49 54.51 21.51
C SER A 227 -5.72 53.49 20.68
N SER A 228 -5.65 53.78 19.38
CA SER A 228 -4.93 53.08 18.32
C SER A 228 -3.40 53.19 18.44
N GLY A 229 -2.64 52.21 17.93
CA GLY A 229 -1.20 52.42 17.65
C GLY A 229 -0.27 51.20 17.61
N ILE A 230 -0.15 50.57 16.43
CA ILE A 230 1.08 50.21 15.68
C ILE A 230 2.38 49.77 16.43
N MET A 231 2.90 48.61 15.99
CA MET A 231 4.29 48.06 16.04
C MET A 231 4.98 47.80 17.40
N GLN A 232 5.39 46.53 17.61
CA GLN A 232 6.81 46.17 17.64
C GLN A 232 7.02 44.65 17.63
N THR A 233 7.78 44.17 16.63
CA THR A 233 8.50 42.91 16.65
C THR A 233 9.73 43.08 17.55
N GLN A 234 9.87 42.26 18.60
CA GLN A 234 11.15 42.07 19.25
C GLN A 234 11.27 40.69 19.90
N GLN A 235 12.35 40.01 19.50
CA GLN A 235 12.88 38.78 20.07
C GLN A 235 13.01 38.85 21.60
N SER A 236 12.82 37.72 22.29
CA SER A 236 13.66 37.30 23.42
C SER A 236 13.38 35.85 23.81
N GLN A 237 14.47 35.12 24.07
CA GLN A 237 14.56 33.74 24.55
C GLN A 237 14.08 33.59 25.99
N SER A 238 13.59 32.40 26.37
CA SER A 238 14.04 31.70 27.60
C SER A 238 13.44 30.28 27.71
N GLN A 239 14.31 29.36 28.13
CA GLN A 239 14.06 27.96 28.47
C GLN A 239 13.31 27.83 29.80
N SER A 240 12.54 26.74 29.96
CA SER A 240 12.73 25.80 31.09
C SER A 240 11.81 24.57 30.98
N GLN A 241 12.39 23.42 31.29
CA GLN A 241 11.81 22.08 31.37
C GLN A 241 10.97 21.90 32.65
N GLN A 242 9.92 21.07 32.63
CA GLN A 242 9.85 19.76 33.31
C GLN A 242 8.43 19.14 33.25
N PRO A 243 8.30 17.80 33.50
CA PRO A 243 7.20 16.96 33.01
C PRO A 243 6.15 16.62 34.08
N GLU A 244 4.97 16.16 33.63
CA GLU A 244 3.98 15.54 34.51
C GLU A 244 3.54 14.16 34.00
N GLN A 245 3.55 13.21 34.92
CA GLN A 245 3.24 11.78 34.79
C GLN A 245 1.75 11.48 35.04
N GLN A 246 1.39 10.21 34.77
CA GLN A 246 0.20 9.43 35.16
C GLN A 246 -1.01 9.55 34.20
N GLN A 247 -1.74 8.50 33.84
CA GLN A 247 -1.86 7.11 34.35
C GLN A 247 -2.69 6.25 33.36
N GLY A 248 -2.66 4.92 33.51
CA GLY A 248 -3.64 3.96 33.00
C GLY A 248 -3.04 2.91 32.05
N ASP A 249 -2.46 1.81 32.52
CA ASP A 249 -3.08 0.60 33.09
C ASP A 249 -3.90 -0.22 32.08
N TYR A 250 -3.39 -1.43 31.77
CA TYR A 250 -4.05 -2.72 31.53
C TYR A 250 -3.17 -3.62 30.64
N GLY A 251 -2.86 -4.84 31.11
CA GLY A 251 -2.46 -5.94 30.23
C GLY A 251 -1.30 -6.82 30.70
N ASN A 252 -1.43 -7.43 31.88
CA ASN A 252 -0.55 -8.49 32.38
C ASN A 252 -0.78 -9.79 31.57
N MET A 253 0.19 -10.24 30.76
CA MET A 253 0.25 -11.62 30.26
C MET A 253 1.44 -12.33 30.90
N GLN A 254 1.10 -13.16 31.88
CA GLN A 254 2.00 -13.99 32.65
C GLN A 254 2.60 -15.08 31.75
N ALA A 255 3.92 -15.09 31.66
CA ALA A 255 4.70 -16.11 30.98
C ALA A 255 4.49 -17.48 31.65
N ASN A 256 3.98 -18.44 30.88
CA ASN A 256 3.94 -19.83 31.27
C ASN A 256 5.35 -20.43 31.10
N GLN A 257 6.13 -20.41 32.18
CA GLN A 257 7.37 -21.18 32.28
C GLN A 257 7.05 -22.55 32.89
N GLN A 258 7.16 -23.60 32.07
CA GLN A 258 7.32 -24.97 32.57
C GLN A 258 8.50 -25.66 31.87
N ASN A 259 9.56 -25.82 32.66
CA ASN A 259 10.48 -26.95 32.73
C ASN A 259 11.08 -27.53 31.43
N LEU A 260 12.33 -27.13 31.16
CA LEU A 260 13.32 -28.02 30.56
C LEU A 260 14.47 -28.18 31.57
N GLN A 261 14.59 -29.38 32.12
CA GLN A 261 15.76 -29.78 32.93
C GLN A 261 17.02 -29.78 32.05
N PRO A 262 18.18 -29.35 32.57
CA PRO A 262 19.47 -29.60 31.96
C PRO A 262 20.06 -30.89 32.53
N ASP A 263 20.42 -31.85 31.69
CA ASP A 263 21.51 -32.75 32.02
C ASP A 263 22.34 -33.05 30.76
N MET A 264 23.63 -32.81 30.87
CA MET A 264 24.63 -33.00 29.83
C MET A 264 25.65 -34.03 30.31
N LEU A 265 26.23 -34.75 29.33
CA LEU A 265 27.55 -35.42 29.34
C LEU A 265 27.62 -36.91 29.70
N GLN A 266 27.74 -37.75 28.67
CA GLN A 266 28.71 -38.87 28.48
C GLN A 266 28.26 -39.63 27.22
N ASN A 267 29.04 -39.85 26.16
CA ASN A 267 30.41 -40.29 26.12
C ASN A 267 31.05 -39.90 24.78
N ALA A 268 32.30 -39.44 24.85
CA ALA A 268 33.22 -39.45 23.73
C ALA A 268 33.78 -40.87 23.52
N GLN A 269 34.04 -41.19 22.26
CA GLN A 269 35.16 -42.01 21.75
C GLN A 269 35.43 -43.38 22.41
N GLN A 270 35.28 -44.43 21.60
CA GLN A 270 36.33 -45.44 21.37
C GLN A 270 36.01 -46.25 20.09
N SER A 271 36.84 -46.09 19.06
CA SER A 271 37.04 -47.01 17.92
C SER A 271 37.91 -48.22 18.37
N PRO A 272 38.44 -49.11 17.49
CA PRO A 272 37.97 -49.70 16.23
C PRO A 272 38.01 -51.26 16.25
N GLN A 273 37.25 -51.92 15.38
CA GLN A 273 37.65 -53.02 14.46
C GLN A 273 36.43 -53.62 13.79
#